data_AF-A0A399M4A6-F1
#
_entry.id   AF-A0A399M4A6-F1
#
_cell.length_a   1.000
_cell.length_b   1.000
_cell.length_c   1.000
_cell.angle_alpha   90.00
_cell.angle_beta   90.00
_cell.angle_gamma   90.00
#
_symmetry.space_group_name_H-M   'P 1'
#
loop_
_entity.id
_entity.type
_entity.pdbx_description
1 polymer ?
#
loop_
_entity_poly.entity_id
_entity_poly.type
_entity_poly.pdbx_seq_one_letter_code
_entity_poly.pdbx_strand_id
1 'polypeptide(L)' 'MTDQLSKLDDSIERLANLADELEYQVAPCPASRKRLVAWLADWVRSPAELEVIERSLPELPEALTSAYNAWIHENVHP' A
#
# COMPACT_ATOMS: atom_id res chain seq x y z
N MET A 1 -6.77 27.33 2.57
CA MET A 1 -7.74 26.21 2.40
C MET A 1 -7.32 25.20 1.32
N THR A 2 -6.17 25.36 0.65
CA THR A 2 -5.62 24.40 -0.33
C THR A 2 -4.79 23.26 0.28
N ASP A 3 -4.33 23.45 1.52
CA ASP A 3 -3.38 22.56 2.21
C ASP A 3 -3.90 21.12 2.43
N GLN A 4 -5.21 20.97 2.62
CA GLN A 4 -5.82 19.68 2.92
C GLN A 4 -5.92 18.78 1.69
N LEU A 5 -6.17 19.36 0.50
CA LEU A 5 -6.24 18.60 -0.74
C LEU A 5 -4.84 18.16 -1.17
N SER A 6 -3.84 19.03 -1.05
CA SER A 6 -2.44 18.69 -1.35
C SER A 6 -1.90 17.57 -0.46
N LYS A 7 -2.27 17.53 0.83
CA LYS A 7 -1.88 16.43 1.73
C LYS A 7 -2.53 15.09 1.39
N LEU A 8 -3.77 15.14 0.89
CA LEU A 8 -4.47 13.93 0.47
C LEU A 8 -3.86 13.38 -0.82
N ASP A 9 -3.53 14.25 -1.77
CA ASP A 9 -2.86 13.87 -3.03
C ASP A 9 -1.51 13.22 -2.74
N ASP A 10 -0.68 13.84 -1.89
CA ASP A 10 0.61 13.30 -1.43
C ASP A 10 0.45 11.93 -0.76
N SER A 11 -0.57 11.76 0.09
CA SER A 11 -0.83 10.46 0.74
C SER A 11 -1.21 9.37 -0.28
N ILE A 12 -1.98 9.72 -1.32
CA ILE A 12 -2.37 8.78 -2.37
C ILE A 12 -1.15 8.39 -3.22
N GLU A 13 -0.31 9.35 -3.59
CA GLU A 13 0.93 9.09 -4.33
C GLU A 13 1.87 8.15 -3.56
N ARG A 14 2.03 8.38 -2.25
CA ARG A 14 2.85 7.55 -1.37
C ARG A 14 2.31 6.12 -1.24
N LEU A 15 1.00 5.97 -1.08
CA LEU A 15 0.36 4.65 -1.10
C LEU A 15 0.49 3.97 -2.47
N ALA A 16 0.46 4.72 -3.57
CA ALA A 16 0.66 4.19 -4.91
C ALA A 16 2.10 3.72 -5.14
N ASN A 17 3.10 4.40 -4.58
CA ASN A 17 4.50 3.95 -4.61
C ASN A 17 4.69 2.69 -3.77
N LEU A 18 4.09 2.64 -2.56
CA LEU A 18 4.12 1.46 -1.72
C LEU A 18 3.47 0.24 -2.40
N ALA A 19 2.37 0.48 -3.15
CA ALA A 19 1.73 -0.55 -3.95
C ALA A 19 2.67 -1.12 -5.03
N ASP A 20 3.36 -0.26 -5.78
CA ASP A 20 4.33 -0.69 -6.80
C ASP A 20 5.43 -1.57 -6.20
N GLU A 21 5.95 -1.16 -5.05
CA GLU A 21 7.02 -1.85 -4.34
C GLU A 21 6.56 -3.22 -3.81
N LEU A 22 5.33 -3.30 -3.29
CA LEU A 22 4.70 -4.58 -2.91
C LEU A 22 4.52 -5.51 -4.12
N GLU A 23 4.06 -4.97 -5.25
CA GLU A 23 3.89 -5.72 -6.49
C GLU A 23 5.23 -6.24 -7.02
N TYR A 24 6.28 -5.43 -6.89
CA TYR A 24 7.64 -5.76 -7.31
C TYR A 24 8.28 -6.85 -6.44
N GLN A 25 8.12 -6.76 -5.11
CA GLN A 25 8.79 -7.68 -4.18
C GLN A 25 8.03 -8.97 -3.91
N VAL A 26 6.70 -8.91 -3.82
CA VAL A 26 5.89 -10.05 -3.41
C VAL A 26 5.31 -10.75 -4.63
N ALA A 27 4.39 -10.09 -5.33
CA ALA A 27 3.74 -10.58 -6.53
C ALA A 27 2.90 -9.46 -7.18
N PRO A 28 2.79 -9.46 -8.53
CA PRO A 28 1.92 -8.52 -9.23
C PRO A 28 0.47 -8.61 -8.73
N CYS A 29 -0.18 -7.47 -8.53
CA CYS A 29 -1.51 -7.43 -7.94
C CYS A 29 -2.52 -8.08 -8.90
N PRO A 30 -3.25 -9.13 -8.47
CA PRO A 30 -4.26 -9.77 -9.30
C PRO A 30 -5.53 -8.90 -9.45
N ALA A 31 -5.69 -7.92 -8.57
CA ALA A 31 -6.82 -6.99 -8.58
C ALA A 31 -6.44 -5.64 -9.21
N SER A 32 -7.40 -4.74 -9.35
CA SER A 32 -7.11 -3.38 -9.81
C SER A 32 -6.24 -2.62 -8.80
N ARG A 33 -5.27 -1.84 -9.27
CA ARG A 33 -4.42 -0.95 -8.44
C ARG A 33 -5.22 -0.10 -7.45
N LYS A 34 -6.41 0.38 -7.85
CA LYS A 34 -7.33 1.11 -6.96
C LYS A 34 -7.73 0.32 -5.70
N ARG A 35 -7.94 -1.00 -5.80
CA ARG A 35 -8.23 -1.85 -4.63
C ARG A 35 -6.99 -2.02 -3.75
N LEU A 36 -5.81 -2.16 -4.35
CA LEU A 36 -4.57 -2.27 -3.60
C LEU A 36 -4.29 -0.99 -2.80
N VAL A 37 -4.41 0.18 -3.42
CA VAL A 37 -4.27 1.47 -2.73
C VAL A 37 -5.32 1.64 -1.64
N ALA A 38 -6.57 1.22 -1.88
CA ALA A 38 -7.61 1.26 -0.85
C ALA A 38 -7.35 0.30 0.32
N TRP A 39 -6.84 -0.91 0.04
CA TRP A 39 -6.43 -1.87 1.07
C TRP A 39 -5.24 -1.35 1.87
N LEU A 40 -4.25 -0.74 1.21
CA LEU A 40 -3.12 -0.09 1.89
C LEU A 40 -3.57 1.09 2.74
N ALA A 41 -4.53 1.90 2.27
CA ALA A 41 -5.09 2.99 3.08
C ALA A 41 -5.82 2.48 4.33
N ASP A 42 -6.46 1.30 4.26
CA ASP A 42 -7.10 0.66 5.42
C ASP A 42 -6.08 0.04 6.38
N TRP A 43 -5.04 -0.60 5.82
CA TRP A 43 -3.95 -1.22 6.57
C TRP A 43 -3.10 -0.16 7.29
N VAL A 44 -2.69 0.87 6.56
CA VAL A 44 -1.93 2.02 7.04
C VAL A 44 -2.92 3.00 7.67
N ARG A 45 -3.33 2.69 8.90
CA ARG A 45 -4.34 3.45 9.66
C ARG A 45 -3.93 4.88 9.97
N SER A 46 -2.65 5.22 9.80
CA SER A 46 -2.12 6.55 10.04
C SER A 46 -0.96 6.89 9.09
N PRO A 47 -0.84 8.16 8.66
CA PRO A 47 0.25 8.60 7.80
C PRO A 47 1.64 8.41 8.44
N ALA A 48 1.73 8.43 9.78
CA ALA A 48 2.98 8.12 10.48
C ALA A 48 3.42 6.65 10.28
N GLU A 49 2.49 5.71 10.15
CA GLU A 49 2.81 4.32 9.82
C GLU A 49 3.31 4.21 8.37
N LEU A 50 2.73 4.98 7.45
CA LEU A 50 3.20 5.06 6.06
C LEU A 50 4.66 5.49 6.01
N GLU A 51 5.01 6.55 6.74
CA GLU A 51 6.38 7.05 6.81
C GLU A 51 7.37 6.01 7.34
N VAL A 52 6.96 5.22 8.33
CA VAL A 52 7.81 4.16 8.88
C VAL A 52 8.06 3.06 7.84
N ILE A 53 7.01 2.65 7.12
CA ILE A 53 7.11 1.61 6.07
C ILE A 53 7.98 2.12 4.92
N GLU A 54 7.76 3.35 4.47
CA GLU A 54 8.55 3.98 3.40
C GLU A 54 10.03 4.09 3.76
N ARG A 55 10.34 4.37 5.03
CA ARG A 55 11.73 4.41 5.51
C ARG A 55 12.39 3.04 5.58
N SER A 56 11.60 1.97 5.66
CA SER A 56 12.09 0.61 5.61
C SER A 56 12.33 0.11 4.18
N LEU A 57 11.86 0.84 3.16
CA LEU A 57 12.11 0.47 1.77
C LEU A 57 13.62 0.44 1.46
N PRO A 58 14.10 -0.54 0.66
CA PRO A 58 13.30 -1.51 -0.08
C PRO A 58 12.88 -2.75 0.74
N GLU A 59 13.22 -2.90 2.02
CA GLU A 59 12.82 -4.09 2.78
C GLU A 59 11.45 -3.88 3.44
N LEU A 60 10.39 -4.35 2.79
CA LEU A 60 9.03 -4.24 3.31
C LEU A 60 8.87 -5.07 4.61
N PRO A 61 8.10 -4.57 5.60
CA PRO A 61 7.87 -5.31 6.83
C PRO A 61 7.15 -6.63 6.54
N GLU A 62 7.62 -7.72 7.17
CA GLU A 62 7.10 -9.08 6.97
C GLU A 62 5.58 -9.18 7.23
N ALA A 63 5.08 -8.41 8.20
CA ALA A 63 3.65 -8.34 8.49
C ALA A 63 2.84 -7.80 7.29
N LEU A 64 3.38 -6.82 6.56
CA LEU A 64 2.74 -6.24 5.39
C LEU A 64 2.79 -7.18 4.19
N THR A 65 3.95 -7.78 3.91
CA THR A 65 4.10 -8.74 2.81
C THR A 65 3.24 -9.99 3.04
N SER A 66 3.17 -10.50 4.28
CA SER A 66 2.31 -11.62 4.66
C SER A 66 0.83 -11.28 4.53
N ALA A 67 0.42 -10.08 4.99
CA ALA A 67 -0.97 -9.63 4.86
C ALA A 67 -1.37 -9.42 3.40
N TYR A 68 -0.49 -8.84 2.58
CA TYR A 68 -0.70 -8.68 1.14
C TYR A 68 -0.81 -10.04 0.46
N ASN A 69 0.05 -10.99 0.80
CA ASN A 69 0.01 -12.35 0.25
C ASN A 69 -1.32 -13.07 0.59
N ALA A 70 -1.82 -12.94 1.81
CA ALA A 70 -3.15 -13.46 2.16
C ALA A 70 -4.25 -12.77 1.34
N TRP A 71 -4.21 -11.45 1.24
CA TRP A 71 -5.20 -10.67 0.52
C TRP A 71 -5.24 -10.98 -0.99
N ILE A 72 -4.09 -11.14 -1.65
CA ILE A 72 -4.05 -11.53 -3.07
C ILE A 72 -4.60 -12.94 -3.30
N HIS A 73 -4.36 -13.87 -2.37
CA HIS A 73 -4.93 -15.22 -2.45
C HIS A 73 -6.46 -15.21 -2.34
N GLU A 74 -7.02 -14.37 -1.45
CA GLU A 74 -8.47 -14.19 -1.33
C GLU A 74 -9.08 -13.50 -2.56
N ASN A 75 -8.32 -12.65 -3.27
CA ASN A 75 -8.79 -11.94 -4.47
C ASN A 75 -8.48 -12.66 -5.78
N VAL A 76 -7.62 -13.69 -5.78
CA VAL A 76 -7.31 -14.55 -6.94
C VAL A 76 -8.41 -15.54 -7.24
N HIS A 77 -9.23 -15.91 -6.25
CA HIS A 77 -10.34 -16.85 -6.41
C HIS A 77 -11.69 -16.11 -6.40
N PRO A 78 -12.37 -15.93 -7.55
CA PRO A 78 -13.80 -15.70 -7.57
C PRO A 78 -14.59 -16.97 -7.21
#